data_AF-A0A257L9Y1-F1
#
_entry.id   AF-A0A257L9Y1-F1
#
_cell.length_a   1.000
_cell.length_b   1.000
_cell.length_c   1.000
_cell.angle_alpha   90.00
_cell.angle_beta   90.00
_cell.angle_gamma   90.00
#
_symmetry.space_group_name_H-M   'P 1'
#
loop_
_entity.id
_entity.type
_entity.pdbx_description
1 polymer ?
#
loop_
_entity_poly.entity_id
_entity_poly.type
_entity_poly.pdbx_seq_one_letter_code
_entity_poly.pdbx_strand_id
1 'polypeptide(L)'
;MTDPIAAGAKQAKPKRMVVGVLSIVFGIINLFVIGYLDFDVLSPLILPKDYCYYHLHDIPWWVELFYLSGSSNGHPDGSIFHYFLVFILSLSLGFIASRALINKFSNK
;
A
#
# COMPACT_ATOMS: atom_id res chain seq x y z
N MET A 1 40.38 7.12 37.91
CA MET A 1 39.28 6.33 37.31
C MET A 1 38.13 7.27 37.06
N THR A 2 38.00 7.74 35.82
CA THR A 2 36.83 8.49 35.36
C THR A 2 36.47 7.89 34.02
N ASP A 3 35.39 7.13 33.98
CA ASP A 3 34.83 6.63 32.73
C ASP A 3 34.31 7.80 31.89
N PRO A 4 34.38 7.67 30.56
CA PRO A 4 33.28 8.12 29.75
C PRO A 4 32.82 6.95 28.87
N ILE A 5 31.77 6.26 29.32
CA ILE A 5 30.85 5.60 28.41
C ILE A 5 30.08 6.72 27.71
N ALA A 6 30.69 7.31 26.69
CA ALA A 6 30.02 8.19 25.76
C ALA A 6 29.10 7.35 24.89
N ALA A 7 27.87 7.13 25.40
CA ALA A 7 26.77 6.54 24.68
C ALA A 7 26.44 7.43 23.47
N GLY A 8 27.01 7.08 22.31
CA GLY A 8 26.76 7.70 21.02
C GLY A 8 25.38 7.34 20.46
N ALA A 9 24.30 7.64 21.19
CA ALA A 9 22.97 7.68 20.59
C ALA A 9 22.88 8.94 19.73
N LYS A 10 23.21 8.80 18.43
CA LYS A 10 22.96 9.85 17.43
C LYS A 10 21.47 10.20 17.48
N GLN A 11 21.14 11.32 18.11
CA GLN A 11 19.79 11.88 18.12
C GLN A 11 19.31 11.99 16.67
N ALA A 12 18.35 11.15 16.27
CA ALA A 12 17.74 11.23 14.97
C ALA A 12 17.11 12.63 14.85
N LYS A 13 17.58 13.44 13.87
CA LYS A 13 17.08 14.79 13.62
C LYS A 13 15.54 14.75 13.63
N PRO A 14 14.83 15.58 14.43
CA PRO A 14 13.39 15.48 14.66
C PRO A 14 12.58 15.50 13.35
N LYS A 15 13.07 16.21 12.32
CA LYS A 15 12.48 16.22 10.98
C LYS A 15 12.37 14.82 10.34
N ARG A 16 13.34 13.92 10.53
CA ARG A 16 13.30 12.56 9.95
C ARG A 16 12.25 11.68 10.62
N MET A 17 12.11 11.79 11.93
CA MET A 17 11.08 11.06 12.69
C MET A 17 9.68 11.51 12.29
N VAL A 18 9.47 12.82 12.13
CA VAL A 18 8.19 13.38 11.67
C VAL A 18 7.84 12.93 10.24
N VAL A 19 8.80 12.92 9.30
CA VAL A 19 8.56 12.36 7.95
C VAL A 19 8.11 10.90 8.05
N GLY A 20 8.80 10.10 8.87
CA GLY A 20 8.48 8.68 9.03
C GLY A 20 7.07 8.45 9.56
N VAL A 21 6.69 9.15 10.64
CA VAL A 21 5.35 9.04 11.23
C VAL A 21 4.26 9.47 10.25
N LEU A 22 4.44 10.62 9.59
CA LEU A 22 3.47 11.09 8.58
C LEU A 22 3.35 10.11 7.40
N SER A 23 4.46 9.49 6.99
CA SER A 23 4.47 8.55 5.85
C SER A 23 3.66 7.30 6.19
N ILE A 24 3.75 6.83 7.43
CA ILE A 24 2.94 5.70 7.91
C ILE A 24 1.46 6.09 7.97
N VAL A 25 1.14 7.25 8.55
CA VAL A 25 -0.26 7.72 8.67
C VAL A 25 -0.91 7.87 7.30
N PHE A 26 -0.28 8.61 6.38
CA PHE A 26 -0.80 8.75 5.02
C PHE A 26 -0.77 7.44 4.25
N GLY A 27 0.22 6.57 4.49
CA GLY A 27 0.28 5.24 3.89
C GLY A 27 -0.94 4.38 4.26
N ILE A 28 -1.32 4.36 5.55
CA ILE A 28 -2.51 3.66 6.03
C ILE A 28 -3.78 4.26 5.42
N ILE A 29 -3.91 5.58 5.41
CA ILE A 29 -5.08 6.25 4.79
C ILE A 29 -5.19 5.86 3.30
N ASN A 30 -4.09 5.93 2.56
CA ASN A 30 -4.07 5.54 1.15
C ASN A 30 -4.40 4.05 0.97
N LEU A 31 -3.98 3.17 1.89
CA LEU A 31 -4.31 1.75 1.82
C LEU A 31 -5.81 1.51 1.81
N PHE A 32 -6.55 2.16 2.70
CA PHE A 32 -8.00 2.06 2.73
C PHE A 32 -8.66 2.70 1.52
N VAL A 33 -8.20 3.89 1.09
CA VAL A 33 -8.77 4.59 -0.06
C VAL A 33 -8.56 3.81 -1.36
N ILE A 34 -7.32 3.36 -1.61
CA ILE A 34 -6.97 2.61 -2.81
C ILE A 34 -7.62 1.23 -2.78
N GLY A 35 -7.59 0.54 -1.63
CA GLY A 35 -8.29 -0.73 -1.48
C GLY A 35 -9.78 -0.61 -1.78
N TYR A 36 -10.47 0.39 -1.22
CA TYR A 36 -11.88 0.62 -1.53
C TYR A 36 -12.11 0.91 -3.02
N LEU A 37 -11.33 1.82 -3.61
CA LEU A 37 -11.46 2.13 -5.03
C LEU A 37 -11.22 0.90 -5.91
N ASP A 38 -10.26 0.06 -5.54
CA ASP A 38 -9.92 -1.11 -6.32
C ASP A 38 -10.95 -2.25 -6.17
N PHE A 39 -11.28 -2.67 -4.94
CA PHE A 39 -12.15 -3.81 -4.70
C PHE A 39 -13.64 -3.49 -4.86
N ASP A 40 -14.09 -2.33 -4.42
CA ASP A 40 -15.52 -1.98 -4.42
C ASP A 40 -15.96 -1.20 -5.67
N VAL A 41 -15.03 -0.54 -6.36
CA VAL A 41 -15.37 0.30 -7.52
C VAL A 41 -14.80 -0.25 -8.82
N LEU A 42 -13.49 -0.49 -8.92
CA LEU A 42 -12.84 -0.88 -10.18
C LEU A 42 -13.04 -2.37 -10.51
N SER A 43 -12.81 -3.26 -9.55
CA SER A 43 -12.93 -4.70 -9.76
C SER A 43 -14.32 -5.11 -10.29
N PRO A 44 -15.45 -4.59 -9.76
CA PRO A 44 -16.78 -4.91 -10.29
C PRO A 44 -17.06 -4.33 -11.69
N LEU A 45 -16.29 -3.34 -12.14
CA LEU A 45 -16.40 -2.74 -13.48
C LEU A 45 -15.55 -3.50 -14.52
N ILE A 46 -14.44 -4.09 -14.09
CA ILE A 46 -13.49 -4.78 -14.96
C ILE A 46 -13.83 -6.27 -15.07
N LEU A 47 -14.25 -6.88 -13.96
CA LEU A 47 -14.50 -8.31 -13.87
C LEU A 47 -15.95 -8.67 -14.24
N PRO A 48 -16.20 -9.91 -14.67
CA PRO A 48 -17.55 -10.41 -14.86
C PRO A 48 -18.38 -10.25 -13.58
N LYS A 49 -19.64 -9.84 -13.75
CA LYS A 49 -20.59 -9.70 -12.64
C LYS A 49 -20.90 -11.04 -11.96
N ASP A 50 -20.79 -12.14 -12.71
CA ASP A 50 -20.93 -13.49 -12.16
C ASP A 50 -19.63 -13.91 -11.46
N TYR A 51 -19.71 -14.05 -10.14
CA TYR A 51 -18.60 -14.45 -9.28
C TYR A 51 -18.04 -15.85 -9.59
N CYS A 52 -18.85 -16.71 -10.23
CA CYS A 52 -18.47 -18.07 -10.62
C CYS A 52 -18.01 -18.18 -12.07
N TYR A 53 -17.94 -17.08 -12.82
CA TYR A 53 -17.72 -17.07 -14.26
C TYR A 53 -16.52 -17.94 -14.71
N TYR A 54 -15.41 -17.84 -13.98
CA TYR A 54 -14.14 -18.49 -14.32
C TYR A 54 -14.07 -19.99 -13.96
N HIS A 55 -15.12 -20.58 -13.37
CA HIS A 55 -15.22 -22.04 -13.26
C HIS A 55 -15.49 -22.71 -14.61
N LEU A 56 -16.06 -21.95 -15.55
CA LEU A 56 -16.58 -22.46 -16.83
C LEU A 56 -15.87 -21.83 -18.04
N HIS A 57 -14.97 -20.87 -17.80
CA HIS A 57 -14.33 -20.09 -18.85
C HIS A 57 -12.83 -19.99 -18.60
N ASP A 58 -12.06 -19.94 -19.68
CA ASP A 58 -10.62 -19.72 -19.61
C ASP A 58 -10.32 -18.37 -18.94
N ILE A 59 -9.36 -18.40 -18.02
CA ILE A 59 -8.94 -17.24 -17.24
C ILE A 59 -7.82 -16.52 -18.01
N PRO A 60 -7.99 -15.23 -18.37
CA PRO A 60 -6.89 -14.46 -18.92
C PRO A 60 -5.75 -14.33 -17.90
N TRP A 61 -4.50 -14.45 -18.36
CA TRP A 61 -3.30 -14.43 -17.49
C TRP A 61 -3.24 -13.22 -16.54
N TRP A 62 -3.75 -12.05 -16.95
CA TRP A 62 -3.74 -10.85 -16.12
C TRP A 62 -4.81 -10.92 -15.02
N VAL A 63 -5.97 -11.53 -15.31
CA VAL A 63 -7.01 -11.76 -14.30
C VAL A 63 -6.47 -12.72 -13.25
N GLU A 64 -5.78 -13.77 -13.67
CA GLU A 64 -5.12 -14.70 -12.77
C GLU A 64 -4.06 -13.99 -11.90
N LEU A 65 -3.23 -13.15 -12.51
CA LEU A 65 -2.14 -12.47 -11.83
C LEU A 65 -2.62 -11.43 -10.81
N PHE A 66 -3.71 -10.70 -11.09
CA PHE A 66 -4.17 -9.59 -10.25
C PHE A 66 -5.39 -9.95 -9.40
N TYR A 67 -6.32 -10.76 -9.90
CA TYR A 67 -7.65 -10.85 -9.32
C TYR A 67 -7.99 -12.23 -8.76
N LEU A 68 -7.24 -13.29 -9.05
CA LEU A 68 -7.50 -14.61 -8.48
C LEU A 68 -6.40 -15.04 -7.50
N SER A 69 -6.80 -15.54 -6.35
CA SER A 69 -5.92 -16.30 -5.47
C SER A 69 -5.87 -17.77 -5.90
N GLY A 70 -4.73 -18.44 -5.71
CA GLY A 70 -4.62 -19.89 -5.95
C GLY A 70 -5.53 -20.73 -5.05
N SER A 71 -6.04 -20.17 -3.95
CA SER A 71 -7.01 -20.79 -3.04
C SER A 71 -8.47 -20.52 -3.41
N SER A 72 -8.73 -19.59 -4.33
CA SER A 72 -10.07 -19.12 -4.68
C SER A 72 -10.87 -20.10 -5.52
N ASN A 73 -10.22 -21.14 -6.06
CA ASN A 73 -10.81 -22.09 -7.00
C ASN A 73 -11.56 -21.39 -8.17
N GLY A 74 -11.02 -20.30 -8.71
CA GLY A 74 -11.64 -19.57 -9.83
C GLY A 74 -12.52 -18.38 -9.42
N HIS A 75 -12.50 -17.98 -8.15
CA HIS A 75 -13.21 -16.79 -7.69
C HIS A 75 -12.30 -15.55 -7.67
N PRO A 76 -12.78 -14.38 -8.14
CA PRO A 76 -11.99 -13.17 -8.05
C PRO A 76 -12.00 -12.61 -6.62
N ASP A 77 -11.04 -13.01 -5.81
CA ASP A 77 -10.83 -12.62 -4.40
C ASP A 77 -9.53 -11.82 -4.18
N GLY A 78 -8.82 -11.50 -5.27
CA GLY A 78 -7.54 -10.80 -5.26
C GLY A 78 -6.36 -11.74 -5.07
N SER A 79 -5.31 -11.55 -5.88
CA SER A 79 -4.07 -12.31 -5.73
C SER A 79 -3.16 -11.69 -4.66
N ILE A 80 -2.24 -12.47 -4.08
CA ILE A 80 -1.20 -11.96 -3.18
C ILE A 80 -0.39 -10.85 -3.85
N PHE A 81 -0.10 -11.01 -5.15
CA PHE A 81 0.62 -10.01 -5.93
C PHE A 81 -0.14 -8.69 -6.00
N HIS A 82 -1.45 -8.73 -6.16
CA HIS A 82 -2.29 -7.55 -6.19
C HIS A 82 -2.33 -6.82 -4.85
N TYR A 83 -2.54 -7.55 -3.75
CA TYR A 83 -2.47 -6.97 -2.41
C TYR A 83 -1.10 -6.31 -2.14
N PHE A 84 -0.02 -6.95 -2.59
CA PHE A 84 1.32 -6.39 -2.49
C PHE A 84 1.47 -5.08 -3.28
N LEU A 85 0.93 -5.00 -4.50
CA LEU A 85 0.96 -3.76 -5.29
C LEU A 85 0.16 -2.64 -4.65
N VAL A 86 -1.05 -2.93 -4.18
CA VAL A 86 -1.89 -1.96 -3.46
C VAL A 86 -1.14 -1.43 -2.24
N PHE A 87 -0.47 -2.30 -1.49
CA PHE A 87 0.34 -1.92 -0.34
C PHE A 87 1.53 -1.01 -0.71
N ILE A 88 2.33 -1.39 -1.70
CA ILE A 88 3.49 -0.60 -2.14
C ILE A 88 3.06 0.76 -2.69
N LEU A 89 1.98 0.81 -3.48
CA LEU A 89 1.44 2.06 -4.02
C LEU A 89 0.99 2.99 -2.89
N SER A 90 0.27 2.45 -1.90
CA SER A 90 -0.23 3.19 -0.76
C SER A 90 0.88 3.82 0.08
N LEU A 91 1.92 3.03 0.40
CA LEU A 91 3.09 3.54 1.12
C LEU A 91 3.88 4.58 0.32
N SER A 92 4.03 4.35 -0.98
CA SER A 92 4.76 5.27 -1.87
C SER A 92 4.07 6.64 -1.93
N LEU A 93 2.74 6.65 -2.08
CA LEU A 93 1.94 7.88 -2.04
C LEU A 93 1.96 8.53 -0.65
N GLY A 94 1.91 7.74 0.43
CA GLY A 94 2.05 8.24 1.79
C GLY A 94 3.39 8.96 2.02
N PHE A 95 4.48 8.41 1.51
CA PHE A 95 5.81 9.02 1.57
C PHE A 95 5.90 10.32 0.75
N ILE A 96 5.38 10.33 -0.48
CA ILE A 96 5.36 11.51 -1.34
C ILE A 96 4.55 12.63 -0.68
N ALA A 97 3.35 12.32 -0.16
CA ALA A 97 2.49 13.28 0.52
C ALA A 97 3.17 13.88 1.76
N SER A 98 3.84 13.05 2.56
CA SER A 98 4.58 13.49 3.76
C SER A 98 5.71 14.46 3.43
N ARG A 99 6.49 14.14 2.40
CA ARG A 99 7.57 14.99 1.89
C ARG A 99 7.02 16.32 1.40
N ALA A 100 5.95 16.30 0.60
CA ALA A 100 5.33 17.50 0.06
C ALA A 100 4.81 18.43 1.18
N LEU A 101 4.16 17.86 2.21
CA LEU A 101 3.64 18.60 3.34
C LEU A 101 4.75 19.30 4.14
N ILE A 102 5.81 18.57 4.50
CA ILE A 102 6.92 19.13 5.29
C ILE A 102 7.67 20.20 4.50
N ASN A 103 7.91 19.99 3.20
CA ASN A 103 8.56 20.99 2.36
C ASN A 103 7.72 22.28 2.27
N LYS A 104 6.39 22.16 2.21
CA LYS A 104 5.47 23.31 2.21
C LYS A 104 5.53 24.12 3.50
N PHE A 105 5.69 23.45 4.65
CA PHE A 105 5.80 24.13 5.95
C PHE A 105 7.22 24.64 6.28
N SER A 106 8.26 24.03 5.69
CA SER A 106 9.65 24.47 5.91
C SER A 106 10.07 25.64 5.03
N ASN A 107 9.33 25.94 3.96
CA ASN A 107 9.56 27.08 3.05
C ASN A 107 8.71 28.32 3.42
N LYS A 108 8.01 28.27 4.55
CA LYS A 108 7.39 29.44 5.20
C LYS A 108 8.26 29.84 6.38
#